data_AF-A0A1T5KJB8-F1
#
_entry.id   AF-A0A1T5KJB8-F1
#
_cell.length_a   1.000
_cell.length_b   1.000
_cell.length_c   1.000
_cell.angle_alpha   90.00
_cell.angle_beta   90.00
_cell.angle_gamma   90.00
#
_symmetry.space_group_name_H-M   'P 1'
#
loop_
_entity.id
_entity.type
_entity.pdbx_description
1 polymer ?
#
loop_
_entity_poly.entity_id
_entity_poly.type
_entity_poly.pdbx_seq_one_letter_code
_entity_poly.pdbx_strand_id
1 'polypeptide(L)'
;MALSPRVARASRAATLSVAAIVALTALTACGASSGSTGSPTPVETASATPTATETPAATAAPTSDAVISAPVGVTCEQLLSAQDVYNYNPNYVALPKAAPAVDSKAGQIAGMNGLTCQWKNGTSDYTIDLGLAKLTADQLTSLKNIAFAAGGSVPTYGDPSQVEGYFTVDGAKGQAQVFTGSYWLTLSSDEFLEPGDAQQLLMAAIPHLPAS
;
A
#
# COMPACT_ATOMS: atom_id res chain seq x y z
N MET A 1 -27.76 -12.20 -47.07
CA MET A 1 -28.89 -12.10 -46.13
C MET A 1 -29.42 -13.52 -45.93
N ALA A 2 -29.04 -14.18 -44.85
CA ALA A 2 -29.47 -15.54 -44.51
C ALA A 2 -29.62 -15.61 -42.98
N LEU A 3 -30.84 -15.85 -42.51
CA LEU A 3 -31.16 -15.97 -41.09
C LEU A 3 -30.90 -17.40 -40.61
N SER A 4 -30.10 -17.56 -39.57
CA SER A 4 -29.98 -18.82 -38.82
C SER A 4 -30.75 -18.73 -37.49
N PRO A 5 -31.41 -19.81 -37.05
CA PRO A 5 -32.33 -19.80 -35.92
C PRO A 5 -31.64 -19.84 -34.56
N ARG A 6 -32.26 -19.19 -33.58
CA ARG A 6 -31.90 -19.21 -32.15
C ARG A 6 -32.31 -20.55 -31.54
N VAL A 7 -31.37 -21.27 -30.92
CA VAL A 7 -31.67 -22.41 -30.05
C VAL A 7 -31.76 -21.91 -28.61
N ALA A 8 -32.97 -21.89 -28.06
CA ALA A 8 -33.22 -21.74 -26.65
C ALA A 8 -33.13 -23.12 -25.98
N ARG A 9 -32.36 -23.24 -24.89
CA ARG A 9 -32.48 -24.37 -23.96
C ARG A 9 -32.58 -23.85 -22.53
N ALA A 10 -33.75 -24.07 -21.95
CA ALA A 10 -34.11 -23.68 -20.60
C ALA A 10 -33.72 -24.77 -19.58
N SER A 11 -33.26 -24.28 -18.42
CA SER A 11 -33.56 -24.70 -17.04
C SER A 11 -33.30 -26.14 -16.56
N ARG A 12 -32.48 -26.26 -15.49
CA ARG A 12 -32.74 -26.98 -14.20
C ARG A 12 -31.86 -26.32 -13.11
N ALA A 13 -32.40 -25.59 -12.14
CA ALA A 13 -32.98 -26.02 -10.86
C ALA A 13 -31.92 -26.41 -9.79
N ALA A 14 -31.69 -25.46 -8.87
CA ALA A 14 -31.54 -25.52 -7.41
C ALA A 14 -30.80 -26.70 -6.71
N THR A 15 -29.86 -26.32 -5.84
CA THR A 15 -29.69 -26.93 -4.51
C THR A 15 -29.19 -25.89 -3.50
N LEU A 16 -30.02 -25.60 -2.50
CA LEU A 16 -29.65 -24.96 -1.22
C LEU A 16 -28.96 -25.99 -0.33
N SER A 17 -27.96 -25.56 0.45
CA SER A 17 -27.57 -26.19 1.72
C SER A 17 -27.24 -25.12 2.77
N VAL A 18 -27.80 -25.31 3.96
CA VAL A 18 -27.86 -24.41 5.13
C VAL A 18 -27.05 -25.02 6.29
N ALA A 19 -26.69 -24.15 7.25
CA ALA A 19 -26.23 -24.39 8.65
C ALA A 19 -24.73 -24.70 8.87
N ALA A 20 -23.93 -23.91 9.59
CA ALA A 20 -23.99 -23.31 10.95
C ALA A 20 -23.56 -24.28 12.09
N ILE A 21 -22.51 -23.89 12.85
CA ILE A 21 -22.11 -24.23 14.26
C ILE A 21 -20.83 -23.38 14.51
N VAL A 22 -20.76 -22.30 15.30
CA VAL A 22 -20.84 -22.07 16.77
C VAL A 22 -19.70 -22.73 17.59
N ALA A 23 -18.80 -21.92 18.19
CA ALA A 23 -18.38 -21.96 19.62
C ALA A 23 -17.04 -21.19 19.88
N LEU A 24 -17.09 -20.06 20.63
CA LEU A 24 -16.61 -19.82 22.02
C LEU A 24 -15.09 -19.51 22.17
N THR A 25 -14.69 -18.25 22.34
CA THR A 25 -14.57 -17.39 23.56
C THR A 25 -13.33 -17.58 24.45
N ALA A 26 -12.71 -16.42 24.71
CA ALA A 26 -12.06 -15.95 25.94
C ALA A 26 -10.62 -16.40 26.25
N LEU A 27 -9.68 -15.48 26.05
CA LEU A 27 -8.44 -15.38 26.84
C LEU A 27 -8.41 -14.00 27.52
N THR A 28 -8.92 -13.94 28.75
CA THR A 28 -8.79 -12.80 29.66
C THR A 28 -7.54 -13.01 30.52
N ALA A 29 -6.52 -12.19 30.34
CA ALA A 29 -5.37 -12.13 31.22
C ALA A 29 -5.03 -10.66 31.51
N CYS A 30 -5.30 -10.20 32.73
CA CYS A 30 -4.52 -9.11 33.32
C CYS A 30 -4.53 -9.26 34.85
N GLY A 31 -3.35 -9.54 35.38
CA GLY A 31 -3.07 -9.65 36.80
C GLY A 31 -2.74 -8.30 37.41
N ALA A 32 -3.61 -7.90 38.35
CA ALA A 32 -3.41 -7.28 39.66
C ALA A 32 -2.16 -6.42 40.01
N SER A 33 -2.51 -5.33 40.70
CA SER A 33 -1.94 -4.83 41.98
C SER A 33 -0.75 -3.87 41.96
N SER A 34 -1.03 -2.62 42.34
CA SER A 34 -0.72 -2.01 43.67
C SER A 34 -0.89 -0.49 43.52
N GLY A 35 -1.58 0.27 44.37
CA GLY A 35 -1.84 0.09 45.79
C GLY A 35 -0.95 1.03 46.60
N SER A 36 -1.53 2.18 46.96
CA SER A 36 -1.15 3.05 48.09
C SER A 36 0.08 3.96 47.96
N THR A 37 -0.06 5.21 48.39
CA THR A 37 0.56 5.82 49.60
C THR A 37 0.49 7.35 49.38
N GLY A 38 -0.29 8.12 50.14
CA GLY A 38 0.00 8.50 51.53
C GLY A 38 0.69 9.87 51.54
N SER A 39 -0.07 10.92 51.86
CA SER A 39 0.47 12.23 52.25
C SER A 39 1.22 12.10 53.58
N PRO A 40 2.40 12.72 53.74
CA PRO A 40 2.46 13.91 54.61
C PRO A 40 3.49 14.97 54.18
N THR A 41 3.18 16.23 54.50
CA THR A 41 4.14 17.33 54.66
C THR A 41 4.92 17.14 55.97
N PRO A 42 6.23 17.46 56.05
CA PRO A 42 6.62 18.74 56.69
C PRO A 42 7.95 19.40 56.24
N VAL A 43 7.95 20.73 56.35
CA VAL A 43 8.95 21.71 56.88
C VAL A 43 10.44 21.70 56.46
N GLU A 44 10.90 22.92 56.16
CA GLU A 44 12.24 23.42 55.78
C GLU A 44 13.45 22.96 56.61
N THR A 45 14.64 22.91 55.97
CA THR A 45 15.87 23.63 56.35
C THR A 45 16.90 23.55 55.21
N ALA A 46 17.57 24.68 54.93
CA ALA A 46 18.55 24.88 53.86
C ALA A 46 19.90 24.15 54.08
N SER A 47 20.58 23.75 53.00
CA SER A 47 22.02 23.98 52.75
C SER A 47 22.56 23.27 51.49
N ALA A 48 23.52 23.93 50.84
CA ALA A 48 24.49 23.49 49.83
C ALA A 48 24.00 23.15 48.41
N THR A 49 24.22 24.09 47.50
CA THR A 49 24.17 23.93 46.04
C THR A 49 25.23 22.91 45.57
N PRO A 50 24.87 21.79 44.93
CA PRO A 50 25.84 20.93 44.27
C PRO A 50 26.29 21.57 42.96
N THR A 51 27.61 21.65 42.76
CA THR A 51 28.25 21.96 41.48
C THR A 51 27.79 20.95 40.43
N ALA A 52 27.20 21.43 39.34
CA ALA A 52 26.75 20.60 38.23
C ALA A 52 27.96 19.98 37.51
N THR A 53 28.05 18.64 37.57
CA THR A 53 28.89 17.84 36.67
C THR A 53 28.29 17.94 35.28
N GLU A 54 29.08 18.40 34.30
CA GLU A 54 28.66 18.44 32.90
C GLU A 54 28.34 17.01 32.42
N THR A 55 27.09 16.81 32.05
CA THR A 55 26.63 15.59 31.37
C THR A 55 27.28 15.56 29.99
N PRO A 56 27.94 14.46 29.58
CA PRO A 56 28.47 14.33 28.23
C PRO A 56 27.36 14.60 27.21
N ALA A 57 27.58 15.56 26.32
CA ALA A 57 26.66 15.86 25.24
C ALA A 57 26.35 14.58 24.46
N ALA A 58 25.06 14.28 24.31
CA ALA A 58 24.62 13.15 23.50
C ALA A 58 25.18 13.31 22.08
N THR A 59 26.03 12.37 21.67
CA THR A 59 26.45 12.23 20.27
C THR A 59 25.20 12.13 19.41
N ALA A 60 25.01 13.08 18.51
CA ALA A 60 23.91 13.06 17.55
C ALA A 60 23.93 11.72 16.80
N ALA A 61 22.80 10.99 16.81
CA ALA A 61 22.62 9.81 16.00
C ALA A 61 22.83 10.16 14.52
N PRO A 62 23.43 9.27 13.71
CA PRO A 62 23.56 9.52 12.28
C PRO A 62 22.17 9.75 11.69
N THR A 63 21.96 10.92 11.09
CA THR A 63 20.79 11.19 10.25
C THR A 63 20.91 10.30 9.04
N SER A 64 20.10 9.23 8.97
CA SER A 64 19.88 8.53 7.71
C SER A 64 19.36 9.56 6.72
N ASP A 65 20.10 9.80 5.63
CA ASP A 65 19.59 10.62 4.55
C ASP A 65 18.25 10.03 4.10
N ALA A 66 17.23 10.88 4.01
CA ALA A 66 15.91 10.45 3.57
C ALA A 66 16.01 9.93 2.12
N VAL A 67 15.38 8.79 1.83
CA VAL A 67 15.26 8.29 0.47
C VAL A 67 14.32 9.23 -0.29
N ILE A 68 14.82 9.88 -1.34
CA ILE A 68 14.05 10.80 -2.19
C ILE A 68 14.01 10.27 -3.61
N SER A 69 12.82 10.24 -4.20
CA SER A 69 12.60 9.94 -5.61
C SER A 69 13.22 11.03 -6.47
N ALA A 70 13.93 10.64 -7.53
CA ALA A 70 14.22 11.55 -8.62
C ALA A 70 12.90 11.99 -9.31
N PRO A 71 12.87 13.14 -10.00
CA PRO A 71 11.70 13.54 -10.77
C PRO A 71 11.29 12.46 -11.78
N VAL A 72 10.03 12.01 -11.70
CA VAL A 72 9.52 10.94 -12.57
C VAL A 72 9.18 11.42 -13.98
N GLY A 73 8.93 12.71 -14.19
CA GLY A 73 8.73 13.30 -15.52
C GLY A 73 7.41 12.95 -16.22
N VAL A 74 6.43 12.38 -15.51
CA VAL A 74 5.07 12.09 -16.02
C VAL A 74 3.99 12.55 -15.04
N THR A 75 2.81 12.86 -15.55
CA THR A 75 1.61 13.10 -14.73
C THR A 75 0.80 11.82 -14.55
N CYS A 76 -0.20 11.86 -13.65
CA CYS A 76 -1.13 10.75 -13.44
C CYS A 76 -1.87 10.36 -14.72
N GLU A 77 -2.32 11.34 -15.51
CA GLU A 77 -3.08 11.13 -16.74
C GLU A 77 -2.21 10.61 -17.88
N GLN A 78 -0.90 10.90 -17.85
CA GLN A 78 0.06 10.36 -18.81
C GLN A 78 0.44 8.93 -18.46
N LEU A 79 0.55 8.62 -17.16
CA LEU A 79 0.89 7.29 -16.68
C LEU A 79 -0.30 6.32 -16.81
N LEU A 80 -1.51 6.77 -16.46
CA LEU A 80 -2.73 5.99 -16.55
C LEU A 80 -3.86 6.90 -17.03
N SER A 81 -4.24 6.76 -18.29
CA SER A 81 -5.21 7.67 -18.90
C SER A 81 -6.61 7.46 -18.34
N ALA A 82 -7.47 8.47 -18.51
CA ALA A 82 -8.89 8.34 -18.17
C ALA A 82 -9.55 7.16 -18.91
N GLN A 83 -9.10 6.84 -20.13
CA GLN A 83 -9.61 5.71 -20.90
C GLN A 83 -9.17 4.37 -20.29
N ASP A 84 -7.95 4.26 -19.77
CA ASP A 84 -7.45 3.04 -19.14
C ASP A 84 -8.23 2.72 -17.85
N VAL A 85 -8.48 3.74 -17.04
CA VAL A 85 -9.30 3.61 -15.82
C VAL A 85 -10.75 3.29 -16.16
N TYR A 86 -11.32 3.93 -17.18
CA TYR A 86 -12.68 3.63 -17.64
C TYR A 86 -12.80 2.20 -18.17
N ASN A 87 -11.81 1.72 -18.92
CA ASN A 87 -11.75 0.35 -19.44
C ASN A 87 -11.60 -0.68 -18.32
N TYR A 88 -10.95 -0.31 -17.20
CA TYR A 88 -10.88 -1.15 -16.02
C TYR A 88 -12.24 -1.20 -15.32
N ASN A 89 -12.78 -0.03 -14.96
CA ASN A 89 -14.10 0.07 -14.36
C ASN A 89 -14.62 1.52 -14.48
N PRO A 90 -15.74 1.75 -15.20
CA PRO A 90 -16.26 3.09 -15.46
C PRO A 90 -16.82 3.79 -14.22
N ASN A 91 -16.93 3.10 -13.09
CA ASN A 91 -17.37 3.67 -11.83
C ASN A 91 -16.24 4.35 -11.04
N TYR A 92 -14.99 4.27 -11.51
CA TYR A 92 -13.87 4.99 -10.91
C TYR A 92 -13.74 6.40 -11.47
N VAL A 93 -13.60 7.36 -10.58
CA VAL A 93 -13.33 8.76 -10.92
C VAL A 93 -12.02 9.21 -10.28
N ALA A 94 -11.23 9.99 -11.03
CA ALA A 94 -9.97 10.52 -10.54
C ALA A 94 -10.23 11.51 -9.39
N LEU A 95 -9.42 11.41 -8.33
CA LEU A 95 -9.40 12.39 -7.26
C LEU A 95 -8.36 13.47 -7.58
N PRO A 96 -8.74 14.77 -7.65
CA PRO A 96 -7.82 15.85 -8.00
C PRO A 96 -6.63 16.00 -7.05
N LYS A 97 -6.78 15.51 -5.81
CA LYS A 97 -5.74 15.49 -4.80
C LYS A 97 -5.66 14.08 -4.22
N ALA A 98 -4.66 13.33 -4.66
CA ALA A 98 -4.36 12.02 -4.08
C ALA A 98 -4.01 12.18 -2.59
N ALA A 99 -4.60 11.33 -1.75
CA ALA A 99 -4.31 11.25 -0.33
C ALA A 99 -4.21 9.78 0.09
N PRO A 100 -3.20 9.04 -0.40
CA PRO A 100 -3.00 7.65 0.03
C PRO A 100 -2.68 7.61 1.53
N ALA A 101 -3.03 6.50 2.18
CA ALA A 101 -2.70 6.30 3.59
C ALA A 101 -1.18 6.32 3.79
N VAL A 102 -0.68 6.96 4.86
CA VAL A 102 0.76 7.20 5.08
C VAL A 102 1.57 5.90 5.16
N ASP A 103 0.97 4.86 5.73
CA ASP A 103 1.52 3.50 5.88
C ASP A 103 1.37 2.64 4.62
N SER A 104 0.60 3.08 3.62
CA SER A 104 0.53 2.40 2.34
C SER A 104 1.81 2.59 1.51
N LYS A 105 1.97 1.73 0.50
CA LYS A 105 3.08 1.83 -0.47
C LYS A 105 3.06 3.17 -1.23
N ALA A 106 1.88 3.63 -1.65
CA ALA A 106 1.72 4.95 -2.27
C ALA A 106 2.00 6.10 -1.27
N GLY A 107 1.68 5.93 0.01
CA GLY A 107 2.05 6.86 1.09
C GLY A 107 3.55 6.94 1.31
N GLN A 108 4.25 5.81 1.28
CA GLN A 108 5.71 5.77 1.30
C GLN A 108 6.30 6.52 0.10
N ILE A 109 5.75 6.31 -1.10
CA ILE A 109 6.16 7.02 -2.32
C ILE A 109 5.90 8.53 -2.22
N ALA A 110 4.77 8.95 -1.64
CA ALA A 110 4.52 10.37 -1.37
C ALA A 110 5.58 10.95 -0.42
N GLY A 111 5.97 10.22 0.63
CA GLY A 111 7.04 10.63 1.55
C GLY A 111 8.42 10.76 0.88
N MET A 112 8.65 10.04 -0.21
CA MET A 112 9.85 10.17 -1.05
C MET A 112 9.74 11.29 -2.10
N ASN A 113 8.68 12.10 -2.11
CA ASN A 113 8.37 13.05 -3.19
C ASN A 113 8.17 12.40 -4.57
N GLY A 114 7.70 11.16 -4.61
CA GLY A 114 7.27 10.50 -5.83
C GLY A 114 5.88 10.96 -6.32
N LEU A 115 5.46 10.45 -7.46
CA LEU A 115 4.13 10.71 -8.00
C LEU A 115 3.10 9.80 -7.32
N THR A 116 1.97 10.38 -6.91
CA THR A 116 0.82 9.61 -6.42
C THR A 116 -0.45 9.99 -7.15
N CYS A 117 -1.26 8.99 -7.47
CA CYS A 117 -2.54 9.14 -8.15
C CYS A 117 -3.58 8.35 -7.37
N GLN A 118 -4.82 8.84 -7.37
CA GLN A 118 -5.89 8.18 -6.66
C GLN A 118 -7.19 8.27 -7.45
N TRP A 119 -7.89 7.15 -7.51
CA TRP A 119 -9.25 7.07 -8.05
C TRP A 119 -10.18 6.51 -7.00
N LYS A 120 -11.45 6.90 -7.04
CA LYS A 120 -12.48 6.43 -6.14
C LYS A 120 -13.64 5.82 -6.89
N ASN A 121 -14.08 4.64 -6.46
CA ASN A 121 -15.27 3.98 -6.95
C ASN A 121 -16.53 4.69 -6.42
N GLY A 122 -17.45 5.08 -7.31
CA GLY A 122 -18.66 5.82 -6.97
C GLY A 122 -19.73 5.03 -6.20
N THR A 123 -19.58 3.71 -6.05
CA THR A 123 -20.57 2.85 -5.37
C THR A 123 -20.00 2.16 -4.14
N SER A 124 -18.77 1.64 -4.19
CA SER A 124 -18.14 0.96 -3.04
C SER A 124 -17.35 1.89 -2.13
N ASP A 125 -17.08 3.13 -2.56
CA ASP A 125 -16.14 4.07 -1.94
C ASP A 125 -14.67 3.60 -1.89
N TYR A 126 -14.36 2.42 -2.42
CA TYR A 126 -13.00 1.91 -2.51
C TYR A 126 -12.12 2.80 -3.39
N THR A 127 -10.83 2.87 -3.04
CA THR A 127 -9.84 3.62 -3.80
C THR A 127 -8.90 2.70 -4.55
N ILE A 128 -8.41 3.20 -5.67
CA ILE A 128 -7.17 2.72 -6.28
C ILE A 128 -6.11 3.76 -5.98
N ASP A 129 -5.09 3.37 -5.22
CA ASP A 129 -3.95 4.22 -4.91
C ASP A 129 -2.76 3.77 -5.76
N LEU A 130 -2.27 4.67 -6.62
CA LEU A 130 -1.06 4.47 -7.41
C LEU A 130 0.07 5.29 -6.82
N GLY A 131 1.26 4.69 -6.75
CA GLY A 131 2.51 5.40 -6.47
C GLY A 131 3.57 5.07 -7.52
N LEU A 132 4.33 6.06 -7.95
CA LEU A 132 5.50 5.90 -8.81
C LEU A 132 6.70 6.65 -8.23
N ALA A 133 7.80 5.94 -8.01
CA ALA A 133 9.09 6.51 -7.62
C ALA A 133 10.18 6.14 -8.64
N LYS A 134 11.12 7.06 -8.86
CA LYS A 134 12.36 6.84 -9.61
C LYS A 134 13.53 6.80 -8.63
N LEU A 135 14.19 5.65 -8.53
CA LEU A 135 15.15 5.34 -7.47
C LEU A 135 16.47 4.81 -8.04
N THR A 136 17.50 4.78 -7.20
CA THR A 136 18.80 4.16 -7.56
C THR A 136 18.69 2.64 -7.56
N ALA A 137 19.63 1.96 -8.21
CA ALA A 137 19.68 0.50 -8.25
C ALA A 137 19.74 -0.15 -6.85
N ASP A 138 20.49 0.45 -5.92
CA ASP A 138 20.62 -0.05 -4.54
C ASP A 138 19.32 0.10 -3.75
N GLN A 139 18.62 1.23 -3.93
CA GLN A 139 17.31 1.47 -3.33
C GLN A 139 16.27 0.48 -3.87
N LEU A 140 16.24 0.26 -5.19
CA LEU A 140 15.34 -0.72 -5.81
C LEU A 140 15.65 -2.14 -5.35
N THR A 141 16.92 -2.52 -5.28
CA THR A 141 17.34 -3.84 -4.79
C THR A 141 16.87 -4.06 -3.35
N SER A 142 17.00 -3.05 -2.50
CA SER A 142 16.51 -3.10 -1.12
C SER A 142 14.99 -3.30 -1.06
N LEU A 143 14.22 -2.55 -1.87
CA LEU A 143 12.77 -2.68 -1.95
C LEU A 143 12.31 -4.03 -2.54
N LYS A 144 13.02 -4.55 -3.54
CA LYS A 144 12.77 -5.88 -4.11
C LYS A 144 12.96 -6.98 -3.08
N ASN A 145 14.03 -6.92 -2.28
CA ASN A 145 14.26 -7.88 -1.21
C ASN A 145 13.14 -7.85 -0.17
N ILE A 146 12.62 -6.66 0.17
CA ILE A 146 11.47 -6.51 1.07
C ILE A 146 10.21 -7.10 0.43
N ALA A 147 9.94 -6.80 -0.85
CA ALA A 147 8.77 -7.31 -1.56
C ALA A 147 8.79 -8.84 -1.72
N PHE A 148 9.96 -9.40 -2.02
CA PHE A 148 10.19 -10.85 -2.12
C PHE A 148 10.00 -11.54 -0.76
N ALA A 149 10.48 -10.94 0.33
CA ALA A 149 10.27 -11.49 1.67
C ALA A 149 8.80 -11.41 2.13
N ALA A 150 8.06 -10.41 1.66
CA ALA A 150 6.68 -10.16 2.07
C ALA A 150 5.63 -10.95 1.26
N GLY A 151 5.91 -11.31 -0.01
CA GLY A 151 4.89 -11.83 -0.92
C GLY A 151 5.39 -12.72 -2.05
N GLY A 152 4.43 -13.20 -2.86
CA GLY A 152 4.69 -14.03 -4.02
C GLY A 152 5.05 -13.20 -5.25
N SER A 153 6.08 -13.63 -5.99
CA SER A 153 6.40 -13.07 -7.30
C SER A 153 5.25 -13.28 -8.29
N VAL A 154 4.98 -12.27 -9.11
CA VAL A 154 3.90 -12.27 -10.10
C VAL A 154 4.49 -11.99 -11.49
N PRO A 155 4.68 -13.04 -12.32
CA PRO A 155 5.31 -12.88 -13.65
C PRO A 155 4.37 -12.32 -14.70
N THR A 156 3.09 -12.07 -14.38
CA THR A 156 2.06 -11.65 -15.34
C THR A 156 1.89 -10.13 -15.44
N TYR A 157 2.62 -9.34 -14.63
CA TYR A 157 2.54 -7.88 -14.64
C TYR A 157 3.28 -7.21 -15.80
N GLY A 158 4.00 -7.96 -16.64
CA GLY A 158 4.70 -7.42 -17.81
C GLY A 158 5.59 -8.48 -18.45
N ASP A 159 6.56 -8.05 -19.25
CA ASP A 159 7.61 -8.93 -19.75
C ASP A 159 8.52 -9.35 -18.58
N PRO A 160 8.59 -10.65 -18.20
CA PRO A 160 9.37 -11.10 -17.05
C PRO A 160 10.89 -10.89 -17.20
N SER A 161 11.39 -10.56 -18.40
CA SER A 161 12.79 -10.17 -18.61
C SER A 161 13.08 -8.71 -18.25
N GLN A 162 12.05 -7.87 -18.10
CA GLN A 162 12.16 -6.43 -17.85
C GLN A 162 11.38 -5.94 -16.62
N VAL A 163 10.39 -6.72 -16.20
CA VAL A 163 9.42 -6.40 -15.16
C VAL A 163 9.46 -7.46 -14.08
N GLU A 164 9.69 -7.03 -12.85
CA GLU A 164 9.66 -7.88 -11.67
C GLU A 164 8.46 -7.48 -10.82
N GLY A 165 7.46 -8.36 -10.76
CA GLY A 165 6.18 -8.12 -10.09
C GLY A 165 6.06 -8.85 -8.76
N TYR A 166 5.38 -8.24 -7.80
CA TYR A 166 5.06 -8.80 -6.49
C TYR A 166 3.63 -8.45 -6.10
N PHE A 167 2.98 -9.36 -5.37
CA PHE A 167 1.68 -9.09 -4.78
C PHE A 167 1.61 -9.56 -3.34
N THR A 168 1.01 -8.73 -2.51
CA THR A 168 0.73 -8.99 -1.09
C THR A 168 -0.67 -8.49 -0.75
N VAL A 169 -1.28 -9.07 0.28
CA VAL A 169 -2.50 -8.52 0.87
C VAL A 169 -2.14 -8.02 2.27
N ASP A 170 -2.45 -6.76 2.55
CA ASP A 170 -2.29 -6.15 3.87
C ASP A 170 -3.68 -5.78 4.41
N GLY A 171 -4.11 -6.48 5.46
CA GLY A 171 -5.50 -6.44 5.92
C GLY A 171 -6.46 -6.90 4.82
N ALA A 172 -7.30 -5.98 4.33
CA ALA A 172 -8.25 -6.21 3.23
C ALA A 172 -7.77 -5.62 1.88
N LYS A 173 -6.61 -4.96 1.85
CA LYS A 173 -6.11 -4.28 0.65
C LYS A 173 -5.06 -5.12 -0.05
N GLY A 174 -5.31 -5.48 -1.31
CA GLY A 174 -4.26 -6.00 -2.18
C GLY A 174 -3.29 -4.89 -2.60
N GLN A 175 -2.02 -5.27 -2.69
CA GLN A 175 -0.90 -4.39 -2.97
C GLN A 175 -0.07 -5.04 -4.07
N ALA A 176 -0.16 -4.51 -5.27
CA ALA A 176 0.69 -4.88 -6.39
C ALA A 176 1.91 -3.95 -6.47
N GLN A 177 3.09 -4.52 -6.70
CA GLN A 177 4.33 -3.79 -6.86
C GLN A 177 5.03 -4.27 -8.13
N VAL A 178 5.55 -3.33 -8.91
CA VAL A 178 6.33 -3.57 -10.13
C VAL A 178 7.64 -2.82 -10.03
N PHE A 179 8.73 -3.51 -10.32
CA PHE A 179 10.05 -2.94 -10.49
C PHE A 179 10.47 -3.10 -11.95
N THR A 180 10.78 -1.98 -12.61
CA THR A 180 11.24 -1.97 -14.00
C THR A 180 12.13 -0.78 -14.27
N GLY A 181 13.29 -1.01 -14.90
CA GLY A 181 14.33 0.03 -15.06
C GLY A 181 14.70 0.68 -13.73
N SER A 182 14.53 2.00 -13.65
CA SER A 182 14.77 2.81 -12.43
C SER A 182 13.51 3.07 -11.60
N TYR A 183 12.38 2.41 -11.93
CA TYR A 183 11.09 2.70 -11.31
C TYR A 183 10.61 1.63 -10.34
N TRP A 184 9.93 2.12 -9.30
CA TRP A 184 9.05 1.35 -8.44
C TRP A 184 7.64 1.89 -8.60
N LEU A 185 6.76 1.07 -9.19
CA LEU A 185 5.35 1.34 -9.41
C LEU A 185 4.52 0.48 -8.46
N THR A 186 3.54 1.09 -7.79
CA THR A 186 2.68 0.38 -6.84
C THR A 186 1.22 0.69 -7.12
N LEU A 187 0.36 -0.31 -6.97
CA LEU A 187 -1.09 -0.17 -7.01
C LEU A 187 -1.70 -0.85 -5.79
N SER A 188 -2.70 -0.21 -5.19
CA SER A 188 -3.46 -0.85 -4.12
C SER A 188 -4.93 -0.51 -4.09
N SER A 189 -5.74 -1.48 -3.66
CA SER A 189 -7.18 -1.34 -3.52
C SER A 189 -7.75 -2.44 -2.64
N ASP A 190 -8.89 -2.17 -2.01
CA ASP A 190 -9.72 -3.22 -1.37
C ASP A 190 -10.36 -4.16 -2.41
N GLU A 191 -10.41 -3.77 -3.69
CA GLU A 191 -10.89 -4.63 -4.79
C GLU A 191 -9.81 -5.58 -5.31
N PHE A 192 -8.54 -5.42 -4.90
CA PHE A 192 -7.47 -6.31 -5.30
C PHE A 192 -7.38 -7.49 -4.32
N LEU A 193 -8.06 -8.58 -4.63
CA LEU A 193 -8.06 -9.80 -3.80
C LEU A 193 -7.00 -10.80 -4.27
N GLU A 194 -6.66 -10.75 -5.55
CA GLU A 194 -5.63 -11.56 -6.18
C GLU A 194 -4.80 -10.74 -7.17
N PRO A 195 -3.62 -11.23 -7.59
CA PRO A 195 -2.74 -10.48 -8.48
C PRO A 195 -3.42 -10.02 -9.78
N GLY A 196 -4.31 -10.85 -10.34
CA GLY A 196 -5.02 -10.56 -11.58
C GLY A 196 -5.83 -9.26 -11.56
N ASP A 197 -6.31 -8.84 -10.38
CA ASP A 197 -7.17 -7.67 -10.23
C ASP A 197 -6.44 -6.35 -10.55
N ALA A 198 -5.13 -6.29 -10.28
CA ALA A 198 -4.30 -5.12 -10.57
C ALA A 198 -3.67 -5.17 -11.97
N GLN A 199 -3.66 -6.34 -12.62
CA GLN A 199 -2.86 -6.60 -13.81
C GLN A 199 -3.22 -5.67 -14.98
N GLN A 200 -4.50 -5.46 -15.25
CA GLN A 200 -4.94 -4.61 -16.36
C GLN A 200 -4.40 -3.18 -16.23
N LEU A 201 -4.44 -2.62 -15.02
CA LEU A 201 -3.97 -1.26 -14.75
C LEU A 201 -2.44 -1.17 -14.83
N LEU A 202 -1.71 -2.17 -14.34
CA LEU A 202 -0.24 -2.22 -14.47
C LEU A 202 0.19 -2.33 -15.94
N MET A 203 -0.47 -3.20 -16.71
CA MET A 203 -0.18 -3.37 -18.13
C MET A 203 -0.48 -2.11 -18.96
N ALA A 204 -1.45 -1.30 -18.53
CA ALA A 204 -1.70 0.01 -19.11
C ALA A 204 -0.62 1.04 -18.71
N ALA A 205 -0.17 1.02 -17.45
CA ALA A 205 0.76 2.03 -16.93
C ALA A 205 2.22 1.85 -17.35
N ILE A 206 2.73 0.61 -17.39
CA ILE A 206 4.15 0.33 -17.64
C ILE A 206 4.65 0.90 -18.98
N PRO A 207 3.92 0.79 -20.11
CA PRO A 207 4.35 1.36 -21.39
C PRO A 207 4.48 2.90 -21.39
N HIS A 208 3.89 3.59 -20.41
CA HIS A 208 3.95 5.05 -20.26
C HIS A 208 5.08 5.52 -19.34
N LEU A 209 5.85 4.60 -18.76
CA LEU A 209 7.04 4.96 -17.99
C LEU A 209 8.08 5.62 -18.91
N PRO A 210 8.69 6.75 -18.49
CA PRO A 210 9.76 7.35 -19.28
C PRO A 210 10.97 6.43 -19.36
N ALA A 211 11.80 6.63 -20.38
CA ALA A 211 13.08 5.96 -20.47
C ALA A 211 13.90 6.16 -19.17
N SER A 212 14.45 5.06 -18.66
CA SER A 212 15.39 5.04 -17.53
C SER A 212 16.82 5.11 -18.01
#